data_AF-A0A9D3PIW8-F1
#
_entry.id   AF-A0A9D3PIW8-F1
#
_cell.length_a   1.000
_cell.length_b   1.000
_cell.length_c   1.000
_cell.angle_alpha   90.00
_cell.angle_beta   90.00
_cell.angle_gamma   90.00
#
_symmetry.space_group_name_H-M   'P 1'
#
loop_
_entity.id
_entity.type
_entity.pdbx_description
1 polymer ?
#
loop_
_entity_poly.entity_id
_entity_poly.type
_entity_poly.pdbx_seq_one_letter_code
_entity_poly.pdbx_strand_id
1 'polypeptide(L)'
;MQQPEAGACIRQGLSAAASLALSPLIMYVLFVAAVLSLLSLSAASPLHCQDLVQPLVLDDLTRISGKWIFLEGAADYPKQANVLKSLNSSWTKIVPTSLNDTVIFMHGRKINGKCHHATQNMTILDRTTIHVSRENVTVNITLLPTCPDCLLLSFSCLKRGDHIRSLYIYGRERKLSASDWEMYRRQAECLGFPQPHFTYDGQQDLCPEEKELSDMEESKDKSP
;
A
#
# COMPACT_ATOMS: atom_id res chain seq x y z
N MET A 1 -3.29 60.77 57.95
CA MET A 1 -4.09 62.02 57.79
C MET A 1 -4.74 61.98 56.42
N GLN A 2 -6.00 62.42 56.39
CA GLN A 2 -6.75 62.92 55.23
C GLN A 2 -7.05 61.98 54.04
N GLN A 3 -8.34 61.58 53.97
CA GLN A 3 -9.22 61.63 52.78
C GLN A 3 -9.28 63.07 52.18
N PRO A 4 -9.87 63.39 50.98
CA PRO A 4 -11.13 62.80 50.44
C PRO A 4 -11.34 62.81 48.88
N GLU A 5 -12.55 62.37 48.48
CA GLU A 5 -13.39 62.72 47.30
C GLU A 5 -13.35 61.95 45.95
N ALA A 6 -14.52 61.33 45.69
CA ALA A 6 -15.42 61.41 44.53
C ALA A 6 -15.00 60.93 43.10
N GLY A 7 -15.85 60.07 42.50
CA GLY A 7 -15.82 59.76 41.08
C GLY A 7 -16.81 58.65 40.68
N ALA A 8 -17.82 58.99 39.87
CA ALA A 8 -19.01 58.19 39.58
C ALA A 8 -18.87 57.13 38.46
N CYS A 9 -19.76 56.11 38.54
CA CYS A 9 -20.47 55.38 37.49
C CYS A 9 -19.74 54.93 36.21
N ILE A 10 -19.59 53.60 36.04
CA ILE A 10 -19.89 52.92 34.76
C ILE A 10 -20.68 51.64 35.06
N ARG A 11 -21.85 51.53 34.43
CA ARG A 11 -22.76 50.37 34.45
C ARG A 11 -22.05 49.13 33.90
N GLN A 12 -22.05 48.03 34.65
CA GLN A 12 -21.93 46.69 34.07
C GLN A 12 -23.25 45.96 34.26
N GLY A 13 -23.93 45.71 33.15
CA GLY A 13 -25.05 44.76 33.10
C GLY A 13 -24.48 43.36 33.26
N LEU A 14 -24.57 42.83 34.48
CA LEU A 14 -24.28 41.44 34.76
C LEU A 14 -25.52 40.63 34.36
N SER A 15 -25.46 39.96 33.21
CA SER A 15 -26.43 38.93 32.84
C SER A 15 -26.34 37.83 33.88
N ALA A 16 -27.38 37.70 34.71
CA ALA A 16 -27.54 36.53 35.56
C ALA A 16 -27.63 35.29 34.65
N ALA A 17 -26.62 34.44 34.70
CA ALA A 17 -26.75 33.09 34.20
C ALA A 17 -27.82 32.41 35.05
N ALA A 18 -29.03 32.28 34.49
CA ALA A 18 -30.05 31.44 35.07
C ALA A 18 -29.51 30.01 35.06
N SER A 19 -29.12 29.51 36.23
CA SER A 19 -28.85 28.10 36.44
C SER A 19 -30.16 27.35 36.20
N LEU A 20 -30.38 26.93 34.95
CA LEU A 20 -31.39 25.93 34.64
C LEU A 20 -30.88 24.62 35.23
N ALA A 21 -31.28 24.33 36.47
CA ALA A 21 -31.14 23.01 37.04
C ALA A 21 -31.97 22.06 36.17
N LEU A 22 -31.33 21.45 35.18
CA LEU A 22 -31.92 20.37 34.41
C LEU A 22 -32.30 19.28 35.41
N SER A 23 -33.51 18.76 35.29
CA SER A 23 -33.95 17.66 36.16
C SER A 23 -32.95 16.50 36.06
N PRO A 24 -32.75 15.72 37.13
CA PRO A 24 -31.80 14.61 37.13
C PRO A 24 -32.05 13.62 35.98
N LEU A 25 -33.30 13.51 35.52
CA LEU A 25 -33.71 12.77 34.33
C LEU A 25 -33.11 13.34 33.03
N ILE A 26 -33.13 14.65 32.82
CA ILE A 26 -32.60 15.27 31.60
C ILE A 26 -31.07 15.14 31.54
N MET A 27 -30.38 15.33 32.68
CA MET A 27 -28.93 15.13 32.76
C MET A 27 -28.54 13.68 32.48
N TYR A 28 -29.32 12.72 32.97
CA TYR A 28 -29.14 11.29 32.68
C TYR A 28 -29.34 10.97 31.20
N VAL A 29 -30.39 11.49 30.57
CA VAL A 29 -30.66 11.28 29.14
C VAL A 29 -29.54 11.83 28.27
N LEU A 30 -29.02 13.02 28.59
CA LEU A 30 -27.89 13.62 27.86
C LEU A 30 -26.60 12.81 28.04
N PHE A 31 -26.34 12.30 29.24
CA PHE A 31 -25.20 11.43 29.51
C PHE A 31 -25.29 10.12 28.74
N VAL A 32 -26.46 9.48 28.75
CA VAL A 32 -26.72 8.25 27.98
C VAL A 32 -26.57 8.50 26.49
N ALA A 33 -27.12 9.60 25.95
CA ALA A 33 -26.96 9.96 24.54
C ALA A 33 -25.48 10.22 24.16
N ALA A 34 -24.72 10.90 25.02
CA ALA A 34 -23.29 11.12 24.84
C ALA A 34 -22.52 9.79 24.83
N VAL A 35 -22.81 8.89 25.77
CA VAL A 35 -22.21 7.56 25.83
C VAL A 35 -22.57 6.71 24.60
N LEU A 36 -23.83 6.73 24.14
CA LEU A 36 -24.22 6.05 22.90
C LEU A 36 -23.56 6.66 21.66
N SER A 37 -23.35 7.97 21.61
CA SER A 37 -22.63 8.62 20.51
C SER A 37 -21.13 8.27 20.50
N LEU A 38 -20.51 8.12 21.66
CA LEU A 38 -19.14 7.64 21.82
C LEU A 38 -18.99 6.15 21.46
N LEU A 39 -20.00 5.34 21.79
CA LEU A 39 -20.05 3.91 21.44
C LEU A 39 -20.29 3.68 19.94
N SER A 40 -21.06 4.56 19.28
CA SER A 40 -21.27 4.47 17.82
C SER A 40 -20.06 4.95 17.03
N LEU A 41 -19.23 5.84 17.58
CA LEU A 41 -17.95 6.23 16.97
C LEU A 41 -16.86 5.14 17.09
N SER A 42 -17.06 4.15 17.97
CA SER A 42 -16.16 3.01 18.18
C SER A 42 -16.62 1.72 17.48
N ALA A 43 -17.68 1.79 16.66
CA ALA A 43 -18.18 0.65 15.87
C ALA A 43 -17.33 0.33 14.63
N ALA A 44 -16.35 1.15 14.29
CA ALA A 44 -15.28 0.76 13.38
C ALA A 44 -14.21 0.01 14.18
N SER A 45 -14.36 -1.31 14.30
CA SER A 45 -13.30 -2.15 14.86
C SER A 45 -12.00 -1.88 14.08
N PRO A 46 -10.87 -1.54 14.74
CA PRO A 46 -9.60 -1.54 14.03
C PRO A 46 -9.39 -2.97 13.52
N LEU A 47 -9.39 -3.14 12.19
CA LEU A 47 -9.03 -4.40 11.54
C LEU A 47 -7.74 -4.89 12.21
N HIS A 48 -7.82 -6.04 12.87
CA HIS A 48 -6.67 -6.59 13.58
C HIS A 48 -5.60 -6.89 12.54
N CYS A 49 -4.34 -6.53 12.79
CA CYS A 49 -3.26 -6.71 11.81
C CYS A 49 -3.21 -8.12 11.23
N GLN A 50 -3.59 -9.12 12.04
CA GLN A 50 -3.65 -10.52 11.65
C GLN A 50 -4.61 -10.79 10.48
N ASP A 51 -5.73 -10.09 10.40
CA ASP A 51 -6.69 -10.24 9.31
C ASP A 51 -6.20 -9.54 8.04
N LEU A 52 -5.55 -8.37 8.18
CA LEU A 52 -5.05 -7.58 7.04
C LEU A 52 -3.88 -8.21 6.31
N VAL A 53 -3.05 -8.99 7.02
CA VAL A 53 -1.83 -9.59 6.47
C VAL A 53 -1.97 -11.10 6.23
N GLN A 54 -3.18 -11.63 6.37
CA GLN A 54 -3.46 -13.02 6.03
C GLN A 54 -3.22 -13.24 4.53
N PRO A 55 -2.49 -14.29 4.11
CA PRO A 55 -2.24 -14.56 2.71
C PRO A 55 -3.53 -14.70 1.90
N LEU A 56 -3.56 -14.08 0.72
CA LEU A 56 -4.63 -14.26 -0.25
C LEU A 56 -4.54 -15.65 -0.89
N VAL A 57 -5.59 -16.44 -0.73
CA VAL A 57 -5.73 -17.73 -1.43
C VAL A 57 -6.23 -17.50 -2.85
N LEU A 58 -5.49 -18.02 -3.83
CA LEU A 58 -5.86 -17.98 -5.24
C LEU A 58 -6.81 -19.13 -5.57
N ASP A 59 -8.02 -18.78 -6.02
CA ASP A 59 -8.97 -19.74 -6.58
C ASP A 59 -8.56 -20.14 -8.01
N ASP A 60 -8.04 -19.16 -8.77
CA ASP A 60 -7.42 -19.33 -10.07
C ASP A 60 -6.33 -18.26 -10.30
N LEU A 61 -5.56 -18.40 -11.37
CA LEU A 61 -4.45 -17.49 -11.69
C LEU A 61 -4.89 -16.22 -12.43
N THR A 62 -6.13 -16.12 -12.90
CA THR A 62 -6.63 -14.96 -13.65
C THR A 62 -6.57 -13.69 -12.81
N ARG A 63 -6.79 -13.82 -11.50
CA ARG A 63 -6.71 -12.69 -10.55
C ARG A 63 -5.37 -11.96 -10.56
N ILE A 64 -4.27 -12.70 -10.72
CA ILE A 64 -2.92 -12.12 -10.72
C ILE A 64 -2.35 -11.95 -12.14
N SER A 65 -3.04 -12.44 -13.16
CA SER A 65 -2.56 -12.47 -14.54
C SER A 65 -2.51 -11.08 -15.18
N GLY A 66 -1.69 -10.94 -16.22
CA GLY A 66 -1.58 -9.72 -17.00
C GLY A 66 -0.55 -8.74 -16.44
N LYS A 67 -0.59 -7.50 -16.96
CA LYS A 67 0.39 -6.45 -16.65
C LYS A 67 -0.03 -5.64 -15.43
N TRP A 68 0.96 -5.25 -14.64
CA TRP A 68 0.84 -4.51 -13.40
C TRP A 68 1.93 -3.42 -13.34
N ILE A 69 1.53 -2.19 -13.04
CA ILE A 69 2.44 -1.05 -12.90
C ILE A 69 2.90 -0.99 -11.46
N PHE A 70 4.21 -0.87 -11.23
CA PHE A 70 4.77 -0.78 -9.88
C PHE A 70 4.55 0.62 -9.32
N LEU A 71 3.87 0.73 -8.17
CA LEU A 71 3.44 2.02 -7.63
C LEU A 71 4.18 2.40 -6.37
N GLU A 72 4.42 1.46 -5.46
CA GLU A 72 5.19 1.74 -4.26
C GLU A 72 5.94 0.51 -3.76
N GLY A 73 7.13 0.72 -3.18
CA GLY A 73 7.86 -0.35 -2.54
C GLY A 73 8.70 0.06 -1.35
N ALA A 74 8.68 -0.80 -0.33
CA ALA A 74 9.51 -0.71 0.86
C ALA A 74 10.38 -1.98 1.01
N ALA A 75 11.50 -1.87 1.72
CA ALA A 75 12.40 -2.98 1.99
C ALA A 75 13.11 -2.77 3.33
N ASP A 76 13.41 -3.84 4.06
CA ASP A 76 14.10 -3.75 5.36
C ASP A 76 15.63 -3.91 5.26
N TYR A 77 16.15 -4.15 4.05
CA TYR A 77 17.58 -4.32 3.81
C TYR A 77 18.17 -3.18 2.97
N PRO A 78 19.28 -2.54 3.40
CA PRO A 78 19.83 -1.35 2.75
C PRO A 78 20.14 -1.51 1.26
N LYS A 79 20.67 -2.68 0.83
CA LYS A 79 20.97 -2.89 -0.60
C LYS A 79 19.70 -2.90 -1.44
N GLN A 80 18.62 -3.51 -0.95
CA GLN A 80 17.34 -3.54 -1.66
C GLN A 80 16.67 -2.16 -1.65
N ALA A 81 16.75 -1.44 -0.53
CA ALA A 81 16.29 -0.05 -0.44
C ALA A 81 16.99 0.86 -1.46
N ASN A 82 18.31 0.72 -1.63
CA ASN A 82 19.06 1.52 -2.62
C ASN A 82 18.67 1.19 -4.06
N VAL A 83 18.39 -0.08 -4.38
CA VAL A 83 17.85 -0.46 -5.68
C VAL A 83 16.51 0.23 -5.94
N LEU A 84 15.59 0.20 -4.97
CA LEU A 84 14.29 0.85 -5.08
C LEU A 84 14.42 2.36 -5.33
N LYS A 85 15.32 3.05 -4.60
CA LYS A 85 15.58 4.49 -4.78
C LYS A 85 16.09 4.87 -6.17
N SER A 86 16.70 3.92 -6.89
CA SER A 86 17.23 4.17 -8.25
C SER A 86 16.22 3.92 -9.37
N LEU A 87 15.02 3.41 -9.05
CA LEU A 87 13.97 3.15 -10.02
C LEU A 87 13.33 4.47 -10.47
N ASN A 88 13.18 4.64 -11.78
CA ASN A 88 12.33 5.67 -12.36
C ASN A 88 10.91 5.14 -12.54
N SER A 89 10.78 3.91 -13.05
CA SER A 89 9.49 3.25 -13.28
C SER A 89 9.71 1.74 -13.43
N SER A 90 8.65 0.95 -13.24
CA SER A 90 8.71 -0.50 -13.40
C SER A 90 7.32 -1.08 -13.67
N TRP A 91 7.28 -2.22 -14.35
CA TRP A 91 6.09 -3.05 -14.49
C TRP A 91 6.46 -4.52 -14.36
N THR A 92 5.47 -5.32 -13.97
CA THR A 92 5.53 -6.78 -14.05
C THR A 92 4.36 -7.32 -14.87
N LYS A 93 4.55 -8.45 -15.54
CA LYS A 93 3.51 -9.18 -16.25
C LYS A 93 3.57 -10.64 -15.84
N ILE A 94 2.46 -11.15 -15.35
CA ILE A 94 2.32 -12.53 -14.90
C ILE A 94 1.48 -13.27 -15.92
N VAL A 95 2.02 -14.35 -16.47
CA VAL A 95 1.35 -15.17 -17.49
C VAL A 95 1.25 -16.60 -16.98
N PRO A 96 0.04 -17.14 -16.76
CA PRO A 96 -0.16 -18.55 -16.45
C PRO A 96 0.39 -19.44 -17.57
N THR A 97 0.99 -20.57 -17.19
CA THR A 97 1.39 -21.59 -18.16
C THR A 97 0.32 -22.67 -18.29
N SER A 98 0.53 -23.65 -19.18
CA SER A 98 -0.29 -24.85 -19.25
C SER A 98 -0.17 -25.76 -18.03
N LEU A 99 0.84 -25.55 -17.17
CA LEU A 99 1.01 -26.23 -15.89
C LEU A 99 0.38 -25.34 -14.80
N ASN A 100 -0.67 -25.83 -14.15
CA ASN A 100 -1.50 -25.05 -13.22
C ASN A 100 -0.72 -24.36 -12.10
N ASP A 101 0.44 -24.88 -11.72
CA ASP A 101 1.25 -24.37 -10.60
C ASP A 101 2.47 -23.57 -11.06
N THR A 102 2.56 -23.17 -12.34
CA THR A 102 3.67 -22.33 -12.80
C THR A 102 3.22 -21.13 -13.62
N VAL A 103 3.91 -20.01 -13.39
CA VAL A 103 3.68 -18.73 -14.07
C VAL A 103 4.99 -18.21 -14.65
N ILE A 104 4.90 -17.53 -15.78
CA ILE A 104 5.99 -16.75 -16.34
C ILE A 104 5.87 -15.33 -15.76
N PHE A 105 6.91 -14.89 -15.06
CA PHE A 105 7.02 -13.57 -14.49
C PHE A 105 7.99 -12.73 -15.32
N MET A 106 7.45 -11.78 -16.06
CA MET A 106 8.22 -10.84 -16.88
C MET A 106 8.25 -9.49 -16.16
N HIS A 107 9.38 -8.79 -16.20
CA HIS A 107 9.45 -7.44 -15.67
C HIS A 107 10.28 -6.52 -16.55
N GLY A 108 9.85 -5.27 -16.63
CA GLY A 108 10.59 -4.19 -17.27
C GLY A 108 10.78 -3.07 -16.26
N ARG A 109 12.02 -2.72 -15.98
CA ARG A 109 12.39 -1.66 -15.02
C ARG A 109 13.25 -0.60 -15.71
N LYS A 110 12.93 0.67 -15.45
CA LYS A 110 13.74 1.81 -15.86
C LYS A 110 14.59 2.25 -14.68
N ILE A 111 15.90 2.13 -14.79
CA ILE A 111 16.88 2.52 -13.77
C ILE A 111 17.80 3.56 -14.39
N ASN A 112 17.91 4.73 -13.77
CA ASN A 112 18.71 5.84 -14.27
C ASN A 112 18.46 6.13 -15.77
N GLY A 113 17.19 6.10 -16.18
CA GLY A 113 16.75 6.34 -17.57
C GLY A 113 16.91 5.16 -18.53
N LYS A 114 17.56 4.05 -18.15
CA LYS A 114 17.79 2.89 -19.01
C LYS A 114 16.82 1.75 -18.70
N CYS A 115 16.31 1.12 -19.74
CA CYS A 115 15.41 -0.02 -19.61
C CYS A 115 16.19 -1.33 -19.45
N HIS A 116 15.70 -2.14 -18.51
CA HIS A 116 16.19 -3.48 -18.24
C HIS A 116 15.01 -4.43 -18.13
N HIS A 117 15.09 -5.55 -18.85
CA HIS A 117 14.06 -6.57 -18.87
C HIS A 117 14.59 -7.88 -18.32
N ALA A 118 13.72 -8.66 -17.69
CA ALA A 118 14.01 -10.05 -17.41
C ALA A 118 12.72 -10.86 -17.29
N THR A 119 12.88 -12.14 -17.65
CA THR A 119 11.80 -13.12 -17.65
C THR A 119 12.25 -14.35 -16.86
N GLN A 120 11.39 -14.86 -16.00
CA GLN A 120 11.66 -16.08 -15.25
C GLN A 120 10.39 -16.88 -14.97
N ASN A 121 10.54 -18.21 -14.94
CA ASN A 121 9.48 -19.09 -14.48
C ASN A 121 9.46 -19.10 -12.95
N MET A 122 8.25 -19.08 -12.38
CA MET A 122 8.01 -19.19 -10.96
C MET A 122 6.97 -20.28 -10.69
N THR A 123 7.05 -20.91 -9.53
CA THR A 123 6.11 -21.94 -9.09
C THR A 123 5.16 -21.38 -8.06
N ILE A 124 3.89 -21.78 -8.07
CA ILE A 124 2.90 -21.41 -7.06
C ILE A 124 2.77 -22.59 -6.09
N LEU A 125 3.00 -22.32 -4.82
CA LEU A 125 2.86 -23.24 -3.70
C LEU A 125 1.62 -22.87 -2.88
N ASP A 126 0.87 -23.90 -2.47
CA ASP A 126 -0.25 -23.80 -1.55
C ASP A 126 -1.29 -22.73 -1.92
N ARG A 127 -1.39 -22.40 -3.22
CA ARG A 127 -2.28 -21.37 -3.80
C ARG A 127 -2.10 -19.96 -3.24
N THR A 128 -1.06 -19.68 -2.46
CA THR A 128 -0.86 -18.41 -1.74
C THR A 128 0.52 -17.81 -1.94
N THR A 129 1.51 -18.65 -2.27
CA THR A 129 2.92 -18.27 -2.29
C THR A 129 3.50 -18.56 -3.66
N ILE A 130 4.13 -17.56 -4.26
CA ILE A 130 4.96 -17.75 -5.45
C ILE A 130 6.39 -18.02 -4.97
N HIS A 131 6.99 -19.12 -5.42
CA HIS A 131 8.27 -19.62 -4.98
C HIS A 131 9.27 -19.67 -6.13
N VAL A 132 10.49 -19.23 -5.84
CA VAL A 132 11.65 -19.36 -6.71
C VAL A 132 12.85 -19.80 -5.87
N SER A 133 13.49 -20.89 -6.27
CA SER A 133 14.76 -21.32 -5.68
C SER A 133 15.80 -21.44 -6.79
N ARG A 134 16.94 -20.77 -6.60
CA ARG A 134 18.10 -20.86 -7.50
C ARG A 134 19.38 -20.84 -6.68
N GLU A 135 20.18 -21.89 -6.82
CA GLU A 135 21.46 -22.04 -6.12
C GLU A 135 21.29 -21.82 -4.59
N ASN A 136 21.93 -20.77 -4.05
CA ASN A 136 21.91 -20.41 -2.63
C ASN A 136 20.95 -19.25 -2.33
N VAL A 137 19.92 -19.05 -3.17
CA VAL A 137 18.91 -18.01 -3.04
C VAL A 137 17.52 -18.63 -3.10
N THR A 138 16.74 -18.40 -2.06
CA THR A 138 15.33 -18.78 -1.99
C THR A 138 14.48 -17.54 -1.87
N VAL A 139 13.48 -17.39 -2.73
CA VAL A 139 12.52 -16.28 -2.70
C VAL A 139 11.12 -16.85 -2.56
N ASN A 140 10.43 -16.43 -1.50
CA ASN A 140 9.00 -16.64 -1.32
C ASN A 140 8.30 -15.29 -1.49
N ILE A 141 7.23 -15.27 -2.26
CA ILE A 141 6.39 -14.10 -2.50
C ILE A 141 4.99 -14.45 -2.04
N THR A 142 4.57 -13.88 -0.93
CA THR A 142 3.22 -14.05 -0.39
C THR A 142 2.30 -13.00 -0.99
N LEU A 143 1.18 -13.46 -1.55
CA LEU A 143 0.11 -12.59 -2.03
C LEU A 143 -0.70 -12.10 -0.83
N LEU A 144 -0.96 -10.80 -0.75
CA LEU A 144 -1.79 -10.21 0.29
C LEU A 144 -3.10 -9.65 -0.30
N PRO A 145 -4.20 -9.67 0.46
CA PRO A 145 -5.47 -9.13 0.02
C PRO A 145 -5.35 -7.62 -0.25
N THR A 146 -5.99 -7.16 -1.31
CA THR A 146 -5.99 -5.76 -1.75
C THR A 146 -7.19 -5.51 -2.70
N CYS A 147 -7.19 -4.40 -3.44
CA CYS A 147 -8.24 -4.07 -4.40
C CYS A 147 -8.23 -5.00 -5.65
N PRO A 148 -9.34 -5.14 -6.39
CA PRO A 148 -9.42 -6.01 -7.59
C PRO A 148 -8.44 -5.64 -8.70
N ASP A 149 -8.13 -4.34 -8.82
CA ASP A 149 -7.19 -3.78 -9.79
C ASP A 149 -5.82 -3.47 -9.18
N CYS A 150 -5.52 -4.10 -8.04
CA CYS A 150 -4.27 -3.99 -7.31
C CYS A 150 -3.60 -5.36 -7.17
N LEU A 151 -2.28 -5.35 -6.96
CA LEU A 151 -1.52 -6.55 -6.60
C LEU A 151 -0.54 -6.18 -5.50
N LEU A 152 -0.68 -6.83 -4.33
CA LEU A 152 0.21 -6.63 -3.18
C LEU A 152 1.06 -7.88 -2.94
N LEU A 153 2.37 -7.73 -3.04
CA LEU A 153 3.34 -8.80 -2.94
C LEU A 153 4.31 -8.56 -1.78
N SER A 154 4.33 -9.49 -0.83
CA SER A 154 5.29 -9.52 0.28
C SER A 154 6.40 -10.53 -0.03
N PHE A 155 7.61 -10.03 -0.25
CA PHE A 155 8.77 -10.83 -0.59
C PHE A 155 9.56 -11.18 0.67
N SER A 156 10.03 -12.43 0.72
CA SER A 156 10.97 -12.96 1.68
C SER A 156 12.07 -13.68 0.92
N CYS A 157 13.25 -13.06 0.86
CA CYS A 157 14.43 -13.58 0.18
C CYS A 157 15.46 -14.03 1.21
N LEU A 158 15.86 -15.30 1.18
CA LEU A 158 16.96 -15.84 1.95
C LEU A 158 18.17 -16.02 1.02
N LYS A 159 19.26 -15.30 1.30
CA LYS A 159 20.48 -15.33 0.50
C LYS A 159 21.72 -15.34 1.38
N ARG A 160 22.47 -16.44 1.35
CA ARG A 160 23.73 -16.60 2.12
C ARG A 160 23.60 -16.25 3.61
N GLY A 161 22.47 -16.59 4.22
CA GLY A 161 22.17 -16.29 5.63
C GLY A 161 21.50 -14.93 5.88
N ASP A 162 21.51 -14.01 4.91
CA ASP A 162 20.75 -12.77 5.01
C ASP A 162 19.28 -13.02 4.67
N HIS A 163 18.38 -12.55 5.54
CA HIS A 163 16.95 -12.49 5.28
C HIS A 163 16.57 -11.07 4.88
N ILE A 164 16.05 -10.93 3.66
CA ILE A 164 15.68 -9.65 3.05
C ILE A 164 14.18 -9.69 2.80
N ARG A 165 13.45 -8.70 3.34
CA ARG A 165 12.02 -8.55 3.09
C ARG A 165 11.75 -7.28 2.29
N SER A 166 10.72 -7.35 1.45
CA SER A 166 10.22 -6.17 0.74
C SER A 166 8.73 -6.29 0.47
N LEU A 167 8.03 -5.16 0.46
CA LEU A 167 6.59 -5.10 0.19
C LEU A 167 6.36 -4.20 -1.01
N TYR A 168 5.69 -4.74 -2.03
CA TYR A 168 5.44 -4.06 -3.31
C TYR A 168 3.95 -4.02 -3.62
N ILE A 169 3.42 -2.82 -3.83
CA ILE A 169 2.07 -2.60 -4.35
C ILE A 169 2.14 -2.20 -5.82
N TYR A 170 1.30 -2.85 -6.60
CA TYR A 170 1.11 -2.58 -8.02
C TYR A 170 -0.37 -2.27 -8.30
N GLY A 171 -0.62 -1.58 -9.41
CA GLY A 171 -1.97 -1.32 -9.92
C GLY A 171 -2.09 -1.65 -11.41
N ARG A 172 -3.32 -1.86 -11.87
CA ARG A 172 -3.64 -1.88 -13.31
C ARG A 172 -3.44 -0.50 -13.93
N GLU A 173 -3.85 0.52 -13.19
CA GLU A 173 -3.63 1.92 -13.52
C GLU A 173 -2.41 2.49 -12.80
N ARG A 174 -2.06 3.73 -13.15
CA ARG A 174 -0.95 4.49 -12.53
C ARG A 174 -1.29 5.07 -11.15
N LYS A 175 -2.49 4.79 -10.62
CA LYS A 175 -3.02 5.36 -9.38
C LYS A 175 -3.95 4.38 -8.67
N LEU A 176 -4.05 4.53 -7.35
CA LEU A 176 -5.02 3.83 -6.48
C LEU A 176 -6.01 4.84 -5.91
N SER A 177 -7.16 4.34 -5.45
CA SER A 177 -8.08 5.16 -4.66
C SER A 177 -7.48 5.48 -3.28
N ALA A 178 -8.03 6.49 -2.60
CA ALA A 178 -7.57 6.87 -1.26
C ALA A 178 -7.73 5.73 -0.24
N SER A 179 -8.83 4.96 -0.33
CA SER A 179 -9.08 3.82 0.54
C SER A 179 -8.12 2.66 0.29
N ASP A 180 -7.77 2.39 -0.97
CA ASP A 180 -6.81 1.33 -1.30
C ASP A 180 -5.42 1.68 -0.77
N TRP A 181 -5.03 2.96 -0.89
CA TRP A 181 -3.80 3.46 -0.29
C TRP A 181 -3.78 3.34 1.24
N GLU A 182 -4.89 3.66 1.90
CA GLU A 182 -4.99 3.52 3.37
C GLU A 182 -4.86 2.06 3.80
N MET A 183 -5.53 1.13 3.10
CA MET A 183 -5.42 -0.30 3.36
C MET A 183 -3.97 -0.79 3.23
N TYR A 184 -3.29 -0.45 2.13
CA TYR A 184 -1.90 -0.81 1.91
C TYR A 184 -0.96 -0.23 2.98
N ARG A 185 -1.15 1.03 3.39
CA ARG A 185 -0.33 1.65 4.46
C ARG A 185 -0.50 0.91 5.79
N ARG A 186 -1.74 0.57 6.17
CA ARG A 186 -2.00 -0.23 7.37
C ARG A 186 -1.33 -1.61 7.28
N GLN A 187 -1.37 -2.26 6.12
CA GLN A 187 -0.67 -3.54 5.91
C GLN A 187 0.85 -3.39 6.07
N ALA A 188 1.45 -2.33 5.50
CA ALA A 188 2.87 -2.05 5.65
C ALA A 188 3.27 -1.82 7.11
N GLU A 189 2.47 -1.05 7.86
CA GLU A 189 2.63 -0.83 9.31
C GLU A 189 2.54 -2.14 10.09
N CYS A 190 1.52 -2.95 9.84
CA CYS A 190 1.33 -4.26 10.48
C CYS A 190 2.52 -5.21 10.24
N LEU A 191 3.17 -5.13 9.08
CA LEU A 191 4.34 -5.94 8.72
C LEU A 191 5.67 -5.34 9.20
N GLY A 192 5.63 -4.11 9.75
CA GLY A 192 6.81 -3.40 10.25
C GLY A 192 7.75 -2.90 9.16
N PHE A 193 7.23 -2.57 7.96
CA PHE A 193 8.04 -1.96 6.91
C PHE A 193 8.27 -0.47 7.19
N PRO A 194 9.43 0.08 6.81
CA PRO A 194 9.68 1.51 6.87
C PRO A 194 8.83 2.25 5.82
N GLN A 195 8.95 3.58 5.80
CA GLN A 195 8.45 4.38 4.67
C GLN A 195 8.99 3.86 3.32
N PRO A 196 8.22 4.05 2.24
CA PRO A 196 8.61 3.55 0.94
C PRO A 196 9.92 4.16 0.44
N HIS A 197 10.68 3.34 -0.26
CA HIS A 197 11.92 3.72 -0.93
C HIS A 197 11.70 4.12 -2.39
N PHE A 198 10.55 3.75 -2.94
CA PHE A 198 10.10 4.11 -4.27
C PHE A 198 8.60 4.39 -4.22
N THR A 199 8.19 5.50 -4.84
CA THR A 199 6.79 5.83 -5.14
C THR A 199 6.75 6.31 -6.58
N TYR A 200 5.87 5.73 -7.39
CA TYR A 200 5.71 6.11 -8.78
C TYR A 200 5.04 7.48 -8.89
N ASP A 201 5.64 8.38 -9.69
CA ASP A 201 5.15 9.75 -9.86
C ASP A 201 3.97 9.86 -10.85
N GLY A 202 3.61 8.76 -11.52
CA GLY A 202 2.55 8.71 -12.53
C GLY A 202 2.94 9.28 -13.89
N GLN A 203 4.10 9.93 -14.00
CA GLN A 203 4.54 10.68 -15.19
C GLN A 203 5.60 9.93 -15.97
N GLN A 204 6.52 9.26 -15.29
CA GLN A 204 7.64 8.57 -15.94
C GLN A 204 7.14 7.45 -16.85
N ASP A 205 7.60 7.43 -18.10
CA ASP A 205 7.24 6.37 -19.02
C ASP A 205 7.74 5.01 -18.56
N LEU A 206 6.93 3.98 -18.79
CA LEU A 206 7.29 2.60 -18.60
C LEU A 206 8.23 2.13 -19.71
N CYS A 207 9.02 1.10 -19.43
CA CYS A 207 9.75 0.42 -20.50
C CYS A 207 8.76 -0.30 -21.45
N PRO A 208 9.04 -0.35 -22.76
CA PRO A 208 8.24 -1.14 -23.70
C PRO A 208 8.28 -2.62 -23.33
N GLU A 209 7.33 -3.42 -23.79
CA GLU A 209 7.42 -4.88 -23.66
C GLU A 209 8.46 -5.43 -24.65
N GLU A 210 9.13 -6.55 -24.33
CA GLU A 210 10.14 -7.16 -25.22
C GLU A 210 9.59 -7.49 -26.62
N LYS A 211 8.30 -7.86 -26.72
CA LYS A 211 7.63 -8.06 -28.02
C LYS A 211 7.45 -6.76 -28.81
N GLU A 212 7.17 -5.64 -28.13
CA GLU A 212 7.07 -4.35 -28.82
C GLU A 212 8.45 -3.93 -29.36
N LEU A 213 9.54 -4.29 -28.67
CA LEU A 213 10.91 -4.09 -29.17
C LEU A 213 11.17 -4.90 -30.44
N SER A 214 10.80 -6.18 -30.49
CA SER A 214 10.96 -6.99 -31.71
C SER A 214 10.14 -6.46 -32.89
N ASP A 215 8.91 -6.00 -32.64
CA ASP A 215 8.02 -5.49 -33.69
C ASP A 215 8.48 -4.09 -34.19
N MET A 216 9.07 -3.27 -33.31
CA MET A 216 9.69 -1.99 -33.68
C MET A 216 10.99 -2.18 -34.48
N GLU A 217 11.77 -3.22 -34.19
CA GLU A 217 12.95 -3.58 -34.99
C GLU A 217 12.55 -4.11 -36.38
N GLU A 218 11.52 -4.97 -36.45
CA GLU A 218 11.01 -5.52 -37.72
C GLU A 218 10.35 -4.45 -38.61
N SER A 219 9.63 -3.48 -38.02
CA SER A 219 9.02 -2.38 -38.78
C SER A 219 10.04 -1.37 -39.33
N LYS A 220 11.21 -1.23 -38.68
CA LYS A 220 12.29 -0.37 -39.17
C LYS A 220 13.05 -0.98 -40.35
N ASP A 221 13.10 -2.31 -40.44
CA ASP A 221 13.69 -3.06 -41.56
C ASP A 221 12.77 -3.13 -42.79
N LYS A 222 11.49 -2.74 -42.63
CA LYS A 222 10.46 -2.79 -43.67
C LYS A 222 10.14 -1.44 -44.31
N SER A 223 10.88 -0.37 -43.95
CA SER A 223 10.74 0.95 -44.58
C SER A 223 11.64 1.04 -45.81
N PRO A 224 11.10 1.33 -47.01
CA PRO A 224 11.85 1.34 -48.28
C PRO A 224 12.92 2.44 -48.37
#